data_AF-A0A645CUZ8-F1
#
_entry.id   AF-A0A645CUZ8-F1
#
_cell.length_a   1.000
_cell.length_b   1.000
_cell.length_c   1.000
_cell.angle_alpha   90.00
_cell.angle_beta   90.00
_cell.angle_gamma   90.00
#
_symmetry.space_group_name_H-M   'P 1'
#
loop_
_entity.id
_entity.type
_entity.pdbx_description
1 polymer ?
#
loop_
_entity_poly.entity_id
_entity_poly.type
_entity_poly.pdbx_seq_one_letter_code
_entity_poly.pdbx_strand_id
1 'polypeptide(L)'
;MEYSDSKNPFADYFADYGQPVRKYAKNGTGPFINDVKFYDGELGNHRKNVKQQGKNLSVYLGIKSLRADFYLDNGVYKFVSVPYDMLVNQDKAYVIDELRYGQAKQRKRISEAAEFLFSLHTGEMFSYEKDGKSFEWFYNCVNDDDASRIEAKFVDRPSPGKTQGQRRETIGKKISNLEKYHVDVLGNKYKVKQEPFVGRIEL
;
A
#
# COMPACT_ATOMS: atom_id res chain seq x y z
N MET A 1 22.66 35.77 5.28
CA MET A 1 22.37 35.25 3.93
C MET A 1 21.60 36.33 3.21
N GLU A 2 21.90 36.61 1.94
CA GLU A 2 21.34 37.73 1.16
C GLU A 2 19.81 37.64 0.96
N TYR A 3 19.24 36.43 1.05
CA TYR A 3 17.81 36.17 0.92
C TYR A 3 17.25 35.43 2.14
N SER A 4 17.72 35.76 3.35
CA SER A 4 17.36 35.01 4.58
C SER A 4 15.87 35.00 4.89
N ASP A 5 15.15 36.05 4.47
CA ASP A 5 13.71 36.20 4.73
C ASP A 5 12.85 35.66 3.58
N SER A 6 13.48 35.14 2.53
CA SER A 6 12.79 34.61 1.36
C SER A 6 12.21 33.22 1.63
N LYS A 7 10.97 33.03 1.18
CA LYS A 7 10.33 31.70 1.15
C LYS A 7 11.00 30.77 0.14
N ASN A 8 11.58 31.30 -0.94
CA ASN A 8 12.35 30.54 -1.93
C ASN A 8 13.55 31.37 -2.43
N PRO A 9 14.69 31.30 -1.72
CA PRO A 9 15.90 32.03 -2.07
C PRO A 9 16.41 31.81 -3.50
N PHE A 10 16.17 30.63 -4.09
CA PHE A 10 16.61 30.35 -5.45
C PHE A 10 15.78 31.07 -6.52
N ALA A 11 14.50 31.34 -6.24
CA ALA A 11 13.64 32.07 -7.16
C ALA A 11 14.00 33.56 -7.19
N ASP A 12 14.29 34.15 -6.03
CA ASP A 12 14.70 35.56 -5.93
C ASP A 12 16.07 35.78 -6.59
N TYR A 13 17.02 34.87 -6.35
CA TYR A 13 18.29 34.87 -7.10
C TYR A 13 18.07 34.83 -8.62
N PHE A 14 17.15 33.99 -9.10
CA PHE A 14 16.85 33.94 -10.52
C PHE A 14 16.24 35.26 -11.03
N ALA A 15 15.36 35.90 -10.24
CA ALA A 15 14.77 37.18 -10.59
C ALA A 15 15.82 38.29 -10.70
N ASP A 16 16.78 38.33 -9.79
CA ASP A 16 17.82 39.37 -9.74
C ASP A 16 18.90 39.18 -10.80
N TYR A 17 19.30 37.93 -11.08
CA TYR A 17 20.43 37.62 -11.96
C TYR A 17 20.04 37.04 -13.33
N GLY A 18 18.76 36.75 -13.55
CA GLY A 18 18.22 36.22 -14.81
C GLY A 18 18.69 34.81 -15.17
N GLN A 19 19.28 34.06 -14.23
CA GLN A 19 19.80 32.72 -14.48
C GLN A 19 19.80 31.83 -13.21
N PRO A 20 19.81 30.49 -13.34
CA PRO A 20 19.92 29.59 -12.20
C PRO A 20 21.30 29.67 -11.54
N VAL A 21 21.36 29.19 -10.30
CA VAL A 21 22.63 29.01 -9.58
C VAL A 21 23.54 28.06 -10.36
N ARG A 22 24.82 28.39 -10.45
CA ARG A 22 25.84 27.56 -11.11
C ARG A 22 26.68 26.80 -10.08
N LYS A 23 27.11 25.60 -10.46
CA LYS A 23 28.19 24.91 -9.75
C LYS A 23 29.44 25.79 -9.77
N TYR A 24 30.14 25.85 -8.65
CA TYR A 24 31.39 26.60 -8.58
C TYR A 24 32.41 26.12 -9.63
N ALA A 25 32.96 27.07 -10.38
CA ALA A 25 34.10 26.90 -11.27
C ALA A 25 34.91 28.20 -11.25
N LYS A 26 36.25 28.11 -11.23
CA LYS A 26 37.14 29.30 -11.09
C LYS A 26 36.92 30.36 -12.17
N ASN A 27 36.53 29.93 -13.36
CA ASN A 27 36.26 30.77 -14.53
C ASN A 27 34.76 31.14 -14.69
N GLY A 28 33.91 30.78 -13.73
CA GLY A 28 32.46 31.04 -13.79
C GLY A 28 31.66 30.18 -14.78
N THR A 29 32.29 29.23 -15.49
CA THR A 29 31.60 28.42 -16.53
C THR A 29 30.99 27.13 -15.99
N GLY A 30 30.72 27.05 -14.70
CA GLY A 30 30.11 25.87 -14.11
C GLY A 30 28.69 25.65 -14.66
N PRO A 31 28.25 24.38 -14.75
CA PRO A 31 26.89 24.07 -15.19
C PRO A 31 25.85 24.60 -14.21
N PHE A 32 24.65 24.83 -14.71
CA PHE A 32 23.49 25.19 -13.88
C PHE A 32 23.08 24.04 -12.97
N ILE A 33 22.61 24.38 -11.77
CA ILE A 33 22.03 23.47 -10.81
C ILE A 33 20.52 23.59 -10.90
N ASN A 34 19.89 22.61 -11.56
CA ASN A 34 18.42 22.54 -11.66
C ASN A 34 17.83 21.59 -10.61
N ASP A 35 18.59 20.55 -10.26
CA ASP A 35 18.17 19.49 -9.34
C ASP A 35 19.26 19.20 -8.31
N VAL A 36 18.85 18.98 -7.06
CA VAL A 36 19.74 18.55 -5.98
C VAL A 36 19.23 17.21 -5.44
N LYS A 37 20.06 16.17 -5.56
CA LYS A 37 19.76 14.87 -4.95
C LYS A 37 20.00 14.96 -3.46
N PHE A 38 19.09 14.39 -2.68
CA PHE A 38 19.20 14.27 -1.23
C PHE A 38 18.87 12.84 -0.80
N TYR A 39 19.30 12.47 0.40
CA TYR A 39 18.88 11.22 1.02
C TYR A 39 17.48 11.42 1.61
N ASP A 40 16.53 10.60 1.16
CA ASP A 40 15.14 10.66 1.60
C ASP A 40 14.93 9.83 2.88
N GLY A 41 15.15 8.51 2.79
CA GLY A 41 15.04 7.60 3.92
C GLY A 41 15.61 6.22 3.64
N GLU A 42 15.45 5.31 4.62
CA GLU A 42 15.87 3.91 4.48
C GLU A 42 14.98 3.16 3.49
N LEU A 43 15.58 2.23 2.75
CA LEU A 43 14.88 1.46 1.73
C LEU A 43 13.95 0.41 2.37
N GLY A 44 12.64 0.66 2.29
CA GLY A 44 11.59 -0.28 2.72
C GLY A 44 11.18 -1.29 1.64
N ASN A 45 9.90 -1.68 1.63
CA ASN A 45 9.34 -2.61 0.64
C ASN A 45 9.51 -2.08 -0.79
N HIS A 46 10.15 -2.88 -1.64
CA HIS A 46 10.50 -2.50 -3.00
C HIS A 46 10.54 -3.70 -3.95
N ARG A 47 10.67 -3.41 -5.23
CA ARG A 47 11.08 -4.38 -6.27
C ARG A 47 12.35 -3.92 -6.92
N LYS A 48 13.31 -4.83 -7.10
CA LYS A 48 14.52 -4.54 -7.86
C LYS A 48 14.14 -4.22 -9.31
N ASN A 49 14.63 -3.10 -9.80
CA ASN A 49 14.52 -2.75 -11.21
C ASN A 49 15.61 -3.49 -12.00
N VAL A 50 15.24 -4.62 -12.60
CA VAL A 50 16.17 -5.45 -13.39
C VAL A 50 16.56 -4.83 -14.74
N LYS A 51 15.85 -3.79 -15.19
CA LYS A 51 16.12 -3.12 -16.46
C LYS A 51 17.26 -2.11 -16.37
N GLN A 52 17.66 -1.72 -15.16
CA GLN A 52 18.73 -0.76 -14.93
C GLN A 52 19.85 -1.41 -14.13
N GLN A 53 21.06 -1.37 -14.70
CA GLN A 53 22.26 -1.84 -14.03
C GLN A 53 23.11 -0.66 -13.58
N GLY A 54 23.82 -0.83 -12.48
CA GLY A 54 24.69 0.19 -11.91
C GLY A 54 25.30 -0.26 -10.60
N LYS A 55 26.22 0.55 -10.06
CA LYS A 55 26.85 0.29 -8.77
C LYS A 55 25.84 0.22 -7.63
N ASN A 56 24.80 1.06 -7.68
CA ASN A 56 23.75 1.13 -6.67
C ASN A 56 22.48 0.42 -7.15
N LEU A 57 21.71 -0.12 -6.21
CA LEU A 57 20.45 -0.80 -6.49
C LEU A 57 19.40 0.20 -7.00
N SER A 58 18.87 -0.03 -8.21
CA SER A 58 17.69 0.66 -8.74
C SER A 58 16.44 -0.12 -8.35
N VAL A 59 15.38 0.58 -7.92
CA VAL A 59 14.18 -0.03 -7.35
C VAL A 59 12.89 0.67 -7.78
N TYR A 60 11.78 -0.07 -7.74
CA TYR A 60 10.42 0.45 -7.74
C TYR A 60 9.87 0.45 -6.31
N LEU A 61 9.32 1.59 -5.90
CA LEU A 61 8.61 1.79 -4.63
C LEU A 61 7.09 1.77 -4.85
N GLY A 62 6.31 1.84 -3.77
CA GLY A 62 4.85 2.00 -3.86
C GLY A 62 4.13 0.80 -4.48
N ILE A 63 4.54 -0.42 -4.11
CA ILE A 63 3.97 -1.66 -4.64
C ILE A 63 2.49 -1.75 -4.25
N LYS A 64 1.61 -1.74 -5.25
CA LYS A 64 0.16 -1.75 -5.04
C LYS A 64 -0.40 -3.16 -4.92
N SER A 65 -1.36 -3.31 -4.02
CA SER A 65 -2.13 -4.54 -3.83
C SER A 65 -3.42 -4.54 -4.62
N LEU A 66 -3.72 -5.68 -5.26
CA LEU A 66 -5.03 -5.96 -5.85
C LEU A 66 -6.05 -6.20 -4.73
N ARG A 67 -5.69 -7.06 -3.78
CA ARG A 67 -6.57 -7.49 -2.67
C ARG A 67 -5.76 -7.98 -1.47
N ALA A 68 -6.47 -8.26 -0.38
CA ALA A 68 -5.95 -8.99 0.76
C ALA A 68 -6.81 -10.23 1.04
N ASP A 69 -6.14 -11.37 1.26
CA ASP A 69 -6.77 -12.67 1.49
C ASP A 69 -6.69 -12.99 2.99
N PHE A 70 -7.85 -13.04 3.66
CA PHE A 70 -7.94 -13.15 5.12
C PHE A 70 -8.07 -14.59 5.57
N TYR A 71 -7.39 -14.90 6.67
CA TYR A 71 -7.34 -16.22 7.29
C TYR A 71 -7.59 -16.13 8.79
N LEU A 72 -8.23 -17.16 9.35
CA LEU A 72 -8.25 -17.43 10.78
C LEU A 72 -7.26 -18.55 11.10
N ASP A 73 -6.26 -18.25 11.92
CA ASP A 73 -5.23 -19.21 12.30
C ASP A 73 -5.10 -19.26 13.82
N ASN A 74 -5.56 -20.37 14.41
CA ASN A 74 -5.58 -20.57 15.87
C ASN A 74 -6.28 -19.42 16.62
N GLY A 75 -7.45 -18.99 16.12
CA GLY A 75 -8.24 -17.90 16.69
C GLY A 75 -7.68 -16.49 16.44
N VAL A 76 -6.64 -16.35 15.62
CA VAL A 76 -6.03 -15.06 15.28
C VAL A 76 -6.20 -14.75 13.80
N TYR A 77 -6.78 -13.60 13.49
CA TYR A 77 -6.89 -13.14 12.10
C TYR A 77 -5.53 -12.74 11.54
N LYS A 78 -5.26 -13.17 10.31
CA LYS A 78 -4.08 -12.84 9.51
C LYS A 78 -4.53 -12.56 8.08
N PHE A 79 -3.67 -11.94 7.28
CA PHE A 79 -3.92 -11.82 5.85
C PHE A 79 -2.66 -11.96 5.01
N VAL A 80 -2.85 -12.36 3.76
CA VAL A 80 -1.85 -12.30 2.69
C VAL A 80 -2.17 -11.13 1.78
N SER A 81 -1.22 -10.22 1.58
CA SER A 81 -1.34 -9.19 0.56
C SER A 81 -1.07 -9.78 -0.83
N VAL A 82 -1.96 -9.55 -1.79
CA VAL A 82 -1.78 -9.96 -3.18
C VAL A 82 -1.45 -8.73 -4.04
N PRO A 83 -0.16 -8.42 -4.27
CA PRO A 83 0.25 -7.33 -5.14
C PRO A 83 0.00 -7.63 -6.62
N TYR A 84 -0.26 -6.59 -7.42
CA TYR A 84 -0.47 -6.75 -8.86
C TYR A 84 0.70 -7.47 -9.53
N ASP A 85 1.92 -7.26 -9.03
CA ASP A 85 3.12 -7.89 -9.56
C ASP A 85 3.27 -9.38 -9.19
N MET A 86 2.40 -9.92 -8.32
CA MET A 86 2.29 -11.36 -8.03
C MET A 86 1.41 -12.10 -9.05
N LEU A 87 0.66 -11.36 -9.87
CA LEU A 87 -0.21 -11.96 -10.89
C LEU A 87 0.60 -12.25 -12.16
N VAL A 88 0.41 -13.46 -12.68
CA VAL A 88 0.98 -13.91 -13.94
C VAL A 88 -0.14 -13.94 -14.98
N ASN A 89 0.08 -13.30 -16.12
CA ASN A 89 -0.85 -13.40 -17.24
C ASN A 89 -0.77 -14.81 -17.84
N GLN A 90 -1.92 -15.48 -17.91
CA GLN A 90 -2.09 -16.77 -18.58
C GLN A 90 -3.30 -16.67 -19.52
N ASP A 91 -3.01 -16.38 -20.78
CA ASP A 91 -3.99 -16.19 -21.86
C ASP A 91 -5.10 -15.16 -21.50
N LYS A 92 -6.29 -15.67 -21.14
CA LYS A 92 -7.51 -14.90 -20.85
C LYS A 92 -7.73 -14.66 -19.35
N ALA A 93 -6.72 -14.90 -18.52
CA ALA A 93 -6.83 -14.74 -17.09
C ALA A 93 -5.50 -14.27 -16.47
N TYR A 94 -5.61 -13.73 -15.26
CA TYR A 94 -4.49 -13.51 -14.37
C TYR A 94 -4.51 -14.57 -13.27
N VAL A 95 -3.40 -15.27 -13.08
CA VAL A 95 -3.26 -16.30 -12.04
C VAL A 95 -2.27 -15.83 -11.01
N ILE A 96 -2.60 -16.00 -9.72
CA ILE A 96 -1.67 -15.73 -8.63
C ILE A 96 -0.49 -16.71 -8.74
N ASP A 97 0.74 -16.19 -8.71
CA ASP A 97 1.95 -17.00 -8.59
C ASP A 97 1.94 -17.78 -7.27
N GLU A 98 1.71 -19.10 -7.35
CA GLU A 98 1.56 -19.99 -6.20
C GLU A 98 2.79 -20.01 -5.31
N LEU A 99 3.99 -19.98 -5.90
CA LEU A 99 5.25 -19.99 -5.15
C LEU A 99 5.37 -18.70 -4.33
N ARG A 100 5.09 -17.55 -4.94
CA ARG A 100 5.13 -16.24 -4.26
C ARG A 100 4.04 -16.12 -3.21
N TYR A 101 2.85 -16.65 -3.46
CA TYR A 101 1.76 -16.66 -2.51
C TYR A 101 2.08 -17.56 -1.30
N GLY A 102 2.64 -18.74 -1.54
CA GLY A 102 3.13 -19.65 -0.49
C GLY A 102 4.21 -19.01 0.38
N GLN A 103 5.19 -18.35 -0.24
CA GLN A 103 6.21 -17.57 0.48
C GLN A 103 5.60 -16.43 1.30
N ALA A 104 4.56 -15.76 0.78
CA ALA A 104 3.85 -14.73 1.53
C ALA A 104 3.11 -15.31 2.75
N LYS A 105 2.40 -16.45 2.60
CA LYS A 105 1.79 -17.17 3.74
C LYS A 105 2.83 -17.56 4.79
N GLN A 106 3.98 -18.07 4.37
CA GLN A 106 5.06 -18.48 5.27
C GLN A 106 5.63 -17.30 6.05
N ARG A 107 5.91 -16.16 5.38
CA ARG A 107 6.38 -14.93 6.05
C ARG A 107 5.39 -14.41 7.09
N LYS A 108 4.09 -14.50 6.78
CA LYS A 108 2.99 -14.16 7.69
C LYS A 108 2.73 -15.22 8.77
N ARG A 109 3.47 -16.33 8.74
CA ARG A 109 3.33 -17.47 9.65
C ARG A 109 1.89 -17.98 9.67
N ILE A 110 1.23 -18.04 8.52
CA ILE A 110 -0.11 -18.62 8.37
C ILE A 110 0.06 -20.12 8.20
N SER A 111 -0.47 -20.90 9.13
CA SER A 111 -0.37 -22.36 9.10
C SER A 111 -1.14 -22.98 7.93
N GLU A 112 -0.83 -24.22 7.58
CA GLU A 112 -1.59 -24.97 6.55
C GLU A 112 -3.02 -25.28 7.00
N ALA A 113 -3.23 -25.44 8.32
CA ALA A 113 -4.54 -25.64 8.93
C ALA A 113 -5.35 -24.35 9.09
N ALA A 114 -4.78 -23.19 8.72
CA ALA A 114 -5.48 -21.91 8.79
C ALA A 114 -6.67 -21.89 7.84
N GLU A 115 -7.81 -21.47 8.35
CA GLU A 115 -9.05 -21.35 7.58
C GLU A 115 -9.01 -20.10 6.72
N PHE A 116 -9.21 -20.25 5.42
CA PHE A 116 -9.47 -19.10 4.54
C PHE A 116 -10.89 -18.58 4.78
N LEU A 117 -11.03 -17.28 4.93
CA LEU A 117 -12.33 -16.65 5.21
C LEU A 117 -12.92 -16.01 3.96
N PHE A 118 -12.20 -15.02 3.41
CA PHE A 118 -12.62 -14.21 2.27
C PHE A 118 -11.47 -13.36 1.74
N SER A 119 -11.68 -12.78 0.56
CA SER A 119 -10.80 -11.76 -0.01
C SER A 119 -11.46 -10.38 0.05
N LEU A 120 -10.68 -9.34 0.33
CA LEU A 120 -11.13 -7.94 0.22
C LEU A 120 -10.38 -7.20 -0.88
N HIS A 121 -11.15 -6.72 -1.86
CA HIS A 121 -10.76 -5.78 -2.90
C HIS A 121 -11.15 -4.35 -2.49
N THR A 122 -10.51 -3.36 -3.10
CA THR A 122 -10.82 -1.95 -2.86
C THR A 122 -12.32 -1.67 -3.06
N GLY A 123 -12.95 -1.09 -2.04
CA GLY A 123 -14.37 -0.75 -2.05
C GLY A 123 -15.28 -1.83 -1.43
N GLU A 124 -14.79 -3.02 -1.13
CA GLU A 124 -15.59 -4.05 -0.46
C GLU A 124 -15.83 -3.70 1.02
N MET A 125 -17.03 -4.00 1.52
CA MET A 125 -17.42 -3.67 2.89
C MET A 125 -17.05 -4.79 3.85
N PHE A 126 -16.53 -4.42 5.01
CA PHE A 126 -16.21 -5.35 6.08
C PHE A 126 -16.48 -4.72 7.45
N SER A 127 -16.66 -5.57 8.46
CA SER A 127 -16.77 -5.15 9.85
C SER A 127 -15.87 -5.97 10.75
N TYR A 128 -15.56 -5.42 11.92
CA TYR A 128 -14.91 -6.15 12.98
C TYR A 128 -15.25 -5.58 14.35
N GLU A 129 -14.96 -6.35 15.39
CA GLU A 129 -14.98 -5.88 16.77
C GLU A 129 -13.57 -5.72 17.32
N LYS A 130 -13.39 -4.68 18.13
CA LYS A 130 -12.14 -4.40 18.84
C LYS A 130 -12.43 -3.58 20.09
N ASP A 131 -11.85 -3.98 21.22
CA ASP A 131 -12.02 -3.31 22.51
C ASP A 131 -13.51 -3.09 22.89
N GLY A 132 -14.37 -4.08 22.59
CA GLY A 132 -15.81 -4.04 22.87
C GLY A 132 -16.63 -3.11 21.97
N LYS A 133 -16.05 -2.61 20.88
CA LYS A 133 -16.73 -1.74 19.90
C LYS A 133 -16.75 -2.42 18.53
N SER A 134 -17.87 -2.27 17.83
CA SER A 134 -17.99 -2.71 16.43
C SER A 134 -17.63 -1.57 15.48
N PHE A 135 -16.93 -1.93 14.41
CA PHE A 135 -16.46 -1.02 13.38
C PHE A 135 -16.92 -1.53 12.02
N GLU A 136 -17.38 -0.63 11.15
CA GLU A 136 -17.81 -0.93 9.78
C GLU A 136 -17.09 0.01 8.80
N TRP A 137 -16.54 -0.55 7.73
CA TRP A 137 -15.66 0.16 6.81
C TRP A 137 -15.76 -0.36 5.38
N PHE A 138 -15.38 0.49 4.43
CA PHE A 138 -14.96 0.04 3.11
C PHE A 138 -13.46 -0.20 3.08
N TYR A 139 -13.02 -1.37 2.61
CA TYR A 139 -11.61 -1.67 2.43
C TYR A 139 -10.99 -0.74 1.37
N ASN A 140 -9.80 -0.20 1.63
CA ASN A 140 -9.06 0.58 0.65
C ASN A 140 -7.89 -0.21 0.07
N CYS A 141 -6.93 -0.59 0.92
CA CYS A 141 -5.73 -1.30 0.53
C CYS A 141 -4.98 -1.86 1.74
N VAL A 142 -3.94 -2.65 1.47
CA VAL A 142 -2.88 -2.94 2.46
C VAL A 142 -2.02 -1.70 2.60
N ASN A 143 -1.93 -1.16 3.81
CA ASN A 143 -1.13 0.04 4.10
C ASN A 143 0.32 -0.31 4.45
N ASP A 144 0.50 -1.37 5.22
CA ASP A 144 1.80 -1.86 5.69
C ASP A 144 1.70 -3.37 5.87
N ASP A 145 2.30 -4.12 4.96
CA ASP A 145 2.19 -5.58 4.99
C ASP A 145 2.94 -6.15 6.18
N ASP A 146 4.15 -5.67 6.49
CA ASP A 146 4.95 -6.22 7.59
C ASP A 146 4.28 -5.98 8.95
N ALA A 147 3.67 -4.81 9.15
CA ALA A 147 2.89 -4.49 10.34
C ALA A 147 1.46 -5.07 10.33
N SER A 148 1.07 -5.83 9.30
CA SER A 148 -0.28 -6.36 9.08
C SER A 148 -1.36 -5.27 9.22
N ARG A 149 -1.11 -4.11 8.61
CA ARG A 149 -1.99 -2.95 8.67
C ARG A 149 -2.69 -2.73 7.34
N ILE A 150 -4.01 -2.61 7.40
CA ILE A 150 -4.84 -2.21 6.27
C ILE A 150 -5.25 -0.74 6.41
N GLU A 151 -5.63 -0.13 5.31
CA GLU A 151 -6.36 1.13 5.30
C GLU A 151 -7.81 0.90 4.87
N ALA A 152 -8.72 1.56 5.57
CA ALA A 152 -10.15 1.56 5.32
C ALA A 152 -10.66 2.96 4.93
N LYS A 153 -11.89 3.07 4.48
CA LYS A 153 -12.63 4.33 4.22
C LYS A 153 -13.95 4.31 4.98
N PHE A 154 -14.37 5.48 5.44
CA PHE A 154 -15.68 5.66 6.07
C PHE A 154 -16.80 5.24 5.11
N VAL A 155 -17.88 4.69 5.67
CA VAL A 155 -19.06 4.25 4.93
C VAL A 155 -19.99 5.43 4.64
N ASP A 156 -20.15 6.32 5.60
CA ASP A 156 -21.18 7.37 5.67
C ASP A 156 -20.67 8.77 5.25
N ARG A 157 -19.37 8.92 5.00
CA ARG A 157 -18.75 10.22 4.73
C ARG A 157 -17.46 10.11 3.91
N PRO A 158 -17.00 11.22 3.31
CA PRO A 158 -15.69 11.27 2.68
C PRO A 158 -14.56 10.91 3.64
N SER A 159 -13.42 10.48 3.09
CA SER A 159 -12.23 10.08 3.86
C SER A 159 -11.03 11.01 3.63
N PRO A 160 -11.03 12.25 4.17
CA PRO A 160 -9.93 13.21 3.98
C PRO A 160 -8.57 12.69 4.46
N GLY A 161 -7.48 13.17 3.85
CA GLY A 161 -6.11 12.76 4.20
C GLY A 161 -5.79 12.91 5.70
N LYS A 162 -6.24 13.98 6.35
CA LYS A 162 -6.06 14.21 7.80
C LYS A 162 -6.66 13.12 8.70
N THR A 163 -7.60 12.31 8.20
CA THR A 163 -8.25 11.23 8.94
C THR A 163 -7.57 9.87 8.74
N GLN A 164 -6.54 9.78 7.89
CA GLN A 164 -5.92 8.52 7.49
C GLN A 164 -5.42 7.70 8.69
N GLY A 165 -4.86 8.35 9.72
CA GLY A 165 -4.39 7.67 10.93
C GLY A 165 -5.50 6.93 11.69
N GLN A 166 -6.75 7.40 11.63
CA GLN A 166 -7.90 6.77 12.30
C GLN A 166 -8.46 5.58 11.51
N ARG A 167 -8.12 5.49 10.22
CA ARG A 167 -8.64 4.48 9.29
C ARG A 167 -7.60 3.42 8.95
N ARG A 168 -6.48 3.40 9.67
CA ARG A 168 -5.46 2.36 9.58
C ARG A 168 -5.64 1.40 10.73
N GLU A 169 -5.89 0.13 10.41
CA GLU A 169 -6.16 -0.89 11.40
C GLU A 169 -5.18 -2.05 11.27
N THR A 170 -4.67 -2.52 12.41
CA THR A 170 -3.76 -3.67 12.47
C THR A 170 -4.58 -4.93 12.70
N ILE A 171 -4.51 -5.85 11.73
CA ILE A 171 -5.18 -7.13 11.77
C ILE A 171 -4.37 -8.09 12.65
N GLY A 172 -5.04 -8.70 13.62
CA GLY A 172 -4.39 -9.61 14.56
C GLY A 172 -5.25 -9.92 15.78
N LYS A 173 -4.58 -10.20 16.91
CA LYS A 173 -5.19 -10.73 18.13
C LYS A 173 -6.26 -9.84 18.79
N LYS A 174 -6.23 -8.53 18.53
CA LYS A 174 -7.18 -7.58 19.14
C LYS A 174 -8.51 -7.50 18.39
N ILE A 175 -8.60 -8.15 17.23
CA ILE A 175 -9.77 -8.16 16.38
C ILE A 175 -10.56 -9.44 16.63
N SER A 176 -11.87 -9.29 16.82
CA SER A 176 -12.87 -10.37 16.84
C SER A 176 -13.94 -10.12 15.78
N ASN A 177 -14.75 -11.13 15.47
CA ASN A 177 -15.92 -11.05 14.58
C ASN A 177 -15.65 -10.29 13.26
N LEU A 178 -14.57 -10.67 12.57
CA LEU A 178 -14.19 -10.08 11.29
C LEU A 178 -15.06 -10.67 10.18
N GLU A 179 -15.85 -9.82 9.52
CA GLU A 179 -16.90 -10.24 8.59
C GLU A 179 -16.88 -9.41 7.30
N LYS A 180 -17.20 -10.05 6.18
CA LYS A 180 -17.36 -9.40 4.86
C LYS A 180 -18.84 -9.26 4.50
N TYR A 181 -19.17 -8.21 3.77
CA TYR A 181 -20.52 -7.97 3.26
C TYR A 181 -20.50 -7.61 1.78
N HIS A 182 -21.49 -8.12 1.05
CA HIS A 182 -21.88 -7.55 -0.24
C HIS A 182 -22.89 -6.44 -0.01
N VAL A 183 -22.78 -5.39 -0.79
CA VAL A 183 -23.69 -4.25 -0.74
C VAL A 183 -24.24 -4.07 -2.15
N ASP A 184 -25.57 -4.06 -2.29
CA ASP A 184 -26.20 -3.77 -3.58
C ASP A 184 -26.15 -2.27 -3.91
N VAL A 185 -26.62 -1.91 -5.12
CA VAL A 185 -26.63 -0.51 -5.58
C VAL A 185 -27.56 0.40 -4.78
N LEU A 186 -28.46 -0.16 -3.96
CA LEU A 186 -29.37 0.56 -3.07
C LEU A 186 -28.81 0.70 -1.64
N GLY A 187 -27.68 0.06 -1.34
CA GLY A 187 -27.06 0.06 -0.02
C GLY A 187 -27.52 -1.07 0.89
N ASN A 188 -28.29 -2.05 0.40
CA ASN A 188 -28.69 -3.21 1.20
C ASN A 188 -27.47 -4.12 1.44
N LYS A 189 -27.26 -4.48 2.71
CA LYS A 189 -26.09 -5.25 3.16
C LYS A 189 -26.41 -6.73 3.32
N TYR A 190 -25.56 -7.59 2.75
CA TYR A 190 -25.68 -9.03 2.81
C TYR A 190 -24.39 -9.65 3.34
N LYS A 191 -24.47 -10.27 4.52
CA LYS A 191 -23.30 -10.94 5.13
C LYS A 191 -22.84 -12.11 4.27
N VAL A 192 -21.54 -12.15 3.99
CA VAL A 192 -20.90 -13.24 3.27
C VAL A 192 -20.62 -14.37 4.26
N LYS A 193 -21.17 -15.56 3.99
CA LYS A 193 -21.03 -16.72 4.88
C LYS A 193 -19.76 -17.52 4.63
N GLN A 194 -19.39 -17.70 3.37
CA GLN A 194 -18.21 -18.44 2.95
C GLN A 194 -17.82 -17.99 1.54
N GLU A 195 -16.52 -17.81 1.31
CA GLU A 195 -15.94 -17.65 -0.02
C GLU A 195 -14.90 -18.73 -0.26
N PRO A 196 -14.86 -19.35 -1.45
CA PRO A 196 -13.72 -20.17 -1.84
C PRO A 196 -12.51 -19.27 -2.10
N PHE A 197 -11.32 -19.78 -1.83
CA PHE A 197 -10.11 -19.13 -2.32
C PHE A 197 -10.07 -19.21 -3.85
N VAL A 198 -9.95 -18.05 -4.51
CA VAL A 198 -9.90 -17.95 -5.98
C VAL A 198 -8.55 -17.37 -6.40
N GLY A 199 -7.65 -18.22 -6.90
CA GLY A 199 -6.33 -17.83 -7.40
C GLY A 199 -6.30 -17.41 -8.88
N ARG A 200 -7.35 -17.74 -9.65
CA ARG A 200 -7.51 -17.39 -11.06
C ARG A 200 -8.53 -16.27 -11.21
N ILE A 201 -8.11 -15.14 -11.79
CA ILE A 201 -8.91 -13.95 -12.01
C ILE A 201 -9.21 -13.87 -13.50
N GLU A 202 -10.49 -14.03 -13.86
CA GLU A 202 -10.95 -13.94 -15.24
C GLU A 202 -11.06 -12.48 -15.70
N LEU A 203 -10.87 -12.26 -17.01
CA LEU A 203 -10.94 -10.95 -17.67
C LEU A 203 -12.28 -10.71 -18.35
#